data_AF-A0A6G8IJJ5-F1
#
_entry.id   AF-A0A6G8IJJ5-F1
#
_cell.length_a   1.000
_cell.length_b   1.000
_cell.length_c   1.000
_cell.angle_alpha   90.00
_cell.angle_beta   90.00
_cell.angle_gamma   90.00
#
_symmetry.space_group_name_H-M   'P 1'
#
loop_
_entity.id
_entity.type
_entity.pdbx_description
1 polymer ?
#
loop_
_entity_poly.entity_id
_entity_poly.type
_entity_poly.pdbx_seq_one_letter_code
_entity_poly.pdbx_strand_id
1 'polypeptide(L)'
;MIRFKLGEMIEKKQFADGRRISISEIATATGLNRMTLSKILNQKGYGTGTETIDRLCSYFDCKVEDLMEHLPDEGEAPAESHT
;
A
#
# COMPACT_ATOMS: atom_id res chain seq x y z
N MET A 1 13.57 -4.80 2.89
CA MET A 1 12.16 -5.25 3.06
C MET A 1 11.15 -4.35 2.32
N ILE A 2 10.09 -4.90 1.70
CA ILE A 2 8.99 -4.09 1.15
C ILE A 2 8.00 -3.65 2.25
N ARG A 3 7.70 -2.35 2.30
CA ARG A 3 6.64 -1.74 3.11
C ARG A 3 5.47 -1.32 2.23
N PHE A 4 4.25 -1.60 2.69
CA PHE A 4 3.02 -1.11 2.07
C PHE A 4 2.56 0.19 2.72
N LYS A 5 2.15 1.14 1.88
CA LYS A 5 1.60 2.45 2.25
C LYS A 5 0.07 2.48 2.09
N LEU A 6 -0.59 1.32 2.25
CA LEU A 6 -2.03 1.19 2.05
C LEU A 6 -2.84 2.11 2.98
N GLY A 7 -2.41 2.30 4.23
CA GLY A 7 -3.06 3.24 5.14
C GLY A 7 -3.03 4.68 4.61
N GLU A 8 -1.86 5.13 4.17
CA GLU A 8 -1.64 6.47 3.60
C GLU A 8 -2.51 6.69 2.35
N MET A 9 -2.63 5.66 1.50
CA MET A 9 -3.50 5.72 0.32
C MET A 9 -4.99 5.82 0.67
N ILE A 10 -5.42 5.13 1.73
CA ILE A 10 -6.80 5.24 2.22
C ILE A 10 -7.06 6.65 2.74
N GLU A 11 -6.18 7.21 3.55
CA GLU A 11 -6.32 8.56 4.08
C GLU A 11 -6.35 9.61 2.97
N LYS A 12 -5.46 9.50 1.98
CA LYS A 12 -5.43 10.39 0.81
C LYS A 12 -6.76 10.37 0.05
N LYS A 13 -7.33 9.18 -0.18
CA LYS A 13 -8.61 9.03 -0.87
C LYS A 13 -9.78 9.54 0.00
N GLN A 14 -9.78 9.28 1.30
CA GLN A 14 -10.80 9.80 2.22
C GLN A 14 -10.83 11.33 2.25
N PHE A 15 -9.66 11.95 2.23
CA PHE A 15 -9.55 13.40 2.15
C PHE A 15 -10.08 13.95 0.81
N ALA A 16 -9.72 13.31 -0.31
CA ALA A 16 -10.19 13.71 -1.64
C ALA A 16 -11.71 13.54 -1.83
N ASP A 17 -12.29 12.43 -1.34
CA ASP A 17 -13.72 12.16 -1.43
C ASP A 17 -14.54 12.92 -0.37
N GLY A 18 -13.90 13.49 0.67
CA GLY A 18 -14.58 14.14 1.80
C GLY A 18 -15.42 13.20 2.67
N ARG A 19 -15.10 11.89 2.65
CA ARG A 19 -15.85 10.86 3.40
C ARG A 19 -14.93 9.76 3.91
N ARG A 20 -15.40 9.04 4.94
CA ARG A 20 -14.72 7.83 5.42
C ARG A 20 -14.92 6.68 4.44
N ILE A 21 -13.81 6.01 4.13
CA ILE A 21 -13.74 4.81 3.30
C ILE A 21 -13.35 3.65 4.21
N SER A 22 -14.14 2.58 4.21
CA SER A 22 -13.89 1.40 5.04
C SER A 22 -13.14 0.31 4.27
N ILE A 23 -12.47 -0.58 5.01
CA ILE A 23 -11.83 -1.78 4.41
C ILE A 23 -12.85 -2.65 3.66
N SER A 24 -14.10 -2.71 4.12
CA SER A 24 -15.14 -3.49 3.44
C SER A 24 -15.49 -2.90 2.08
N GLU A 25 -15.50 -1.57 1.97
CA GLU A 25 -15.74 -0.88 0.69
C GLU A 25 -14.60 -1.15 -0.28
N ILE A 26 -13.35 -1.03 0.17
CA ILE A 26 -12.17 -1.31 -0.65
C ILE A 26 -12.18 -2.77 -1.11
N ALA A 27 -12.46 -3.72 -0.21
CA ALA A 27 -12.60 -5.13 -0.55
C ALA A 27 -13.66 -5.37 -1.63
N THR A 28 -14.79 -4.67 -1.53
CA THR A 28 -15.88 -4.79 -2.50
C THR A 28 -15.51 -4.19 -3.85
N ALA A 29 -14.92 -3.00 -3.86
CA ALA A 29 -14.55 -2.28 -5.08
C ALA A 29 -13.36 -2.93 -5.82
N THR A 30 -12.41 -3.51 -5.08
CA THR A 30 -11.22 -4.18 -5.64
C THR A 30 -11.43 -5.67 -5.88
N GLY A 31 -12.51 -6.26 -5.36
CA GLY A 31 -12.71 -7.71 -5.34
C GLY A 31 -11.67 -8.47 -4.50
N LEU A 32 -10.95 -7.78 -3.60
CA LEU A 32 -9.95 -8.39 -2.71
C LEU A 32 -10.58 -8.86 -1.40
N ASN A 33 -9.98 -9.87 -0.79
CA ASN A 33 -10.42 -10.35 0.53
C ASN A 33 -10.06 -9.32 1.62
N ARG A 34 -11.03 -8.98 2.49
CA ARG A 34 -10.84 -8.13 3.67
C ARG A 34 -9.66 -8.58 4.54
N MET A 35 -9.44 -9.89 4.67
CA MET A 35 -8.32 -10.44 5.44
C MET A 35 -6.96 -10.12 4.79
N THR A 36 -6.87 -10.12 3.46
CA THR A 36 -5.67 -9.71 2.72
C THR A 36 -5.38 -8.24 2.97
N LEU A 37 -6.38 -7.36 2.85
CA LEU A 37 -6.23 -5.93 3.12
C LEU A 37 -5.79 -5.68 4.58
N SER A 38 -6.37 -6.41 5.54
CA SER A 38 -5.98 -6.33 6.94
C SER A 38 -4.52 -6.74 7.18
N LYS A 39 -4.05 -7.81 6.53
CA LYS A 39 -2.63 -8.21 6.60
C LYS A 39 -1.71 -7.16 5.98
N ILE A 40 -2.06 -6.61 4.83
CA ILE A 40 -1.27 -5.54 4.19
C ILE A 40 -1.15 -4.31 5.12
N LEU A 41 -2.21 -3.97 5.85
CA LEU A 41 -2.20 -2.82 6.78
C LEU A 41 -1.43 -3.08 8.07
N ASN A 42 -1.56 -4.27 8.65
CA ASN A 42 -1.11 -4.53 10.01
C ASN A 42 0.19 -5.34 10.08
N GLN A 43 0.57 -6.04 9.00
CA GLN A 43 1.69 -6.97 8.98
C GLN A 43 2.82 -6.45 8.07
N LYS A 44 3.93 -6.05 8.71
CA LYS A 44 5.16 -5.69 8.00
C LYS A 44 5.72 -6.90 7.24
N GLY A 45 6.19 -6.67 6.01
CA GLY A 45 6.79 -7.72 5.17
C GLY A 45 5.80 -8.78 4.68
N TYR A 46 4.49 -8.52 4.74
CA TYR A 46 3.49 -9.44 4.19
C TYR A 46 3.66 -9.59 2.68
N GLY A 47 3.92 -10.81 2.21
CA GLY A 47 3.97 -11.11 0.78
C GLY A 47 2.57 -11.06 0.15
N THR A 48 2.40 -10.26 -0.90
CA THR A 48 1.19 -10.25 -1.73
C THR A 48 1.55 -10.35 -3.21
N GLY A 49 0.65 -10.89 -4.01
CA GLY A 49 0.84 -11.04 -5.45
C GLY A 49 0.69 -9.72 -6.22
N THR A 50 1.24 -9.66 -7.42
CA THR A 50 1.15 -8.49 -8.32
C THR A 50 -0.28 -8.16 -8.71
N GLU A 51 -1.18 -9.14 -8.82
CA GLU A 51 -2.62 -8.90 -9.06
C GLU A 51 -3.25 -8.05 -7.95
N THR A 52 -2.89 -8.29 -6.69
CA THR A 52 -3.39 -7.48 -5.56
C THR A 52 -2.93 -6.03 -5.69
N ILE A 53 -1.66 -5.84 -6.08
CA ILE A 53 -1.06 -4.52 -6.26
C ILE A 53 -1.73 -3.79 -7.41
N ASP A 54 -1.92 -4.45 -8.55
CA ASP A 54 -2.59 -3.90 -9.74
C ASP A 54 -4.01 -3.41 -9.43
N ARG A 55 -4.80 -4.23 -8.74
CA ARG A 55 -6.17 -3.86 -8.34
C ARG A 55 -6.21 -2.69 -7.36
N LEU A 56 -5.27 -2.63 -6.42
CA LEU A 56 -5.17 -1.50 -5.49
C LEU A 56 -4.75 -0.23 -6.22
N CYS A 57 -3.72 -0.30 -7.08
CA CYS A 57 -3.28 0.83 -7.89
C CYS A 57 -4.43 1.37 -8.77
N SER A 58 -5.20 0.46 -9.39
CA SER A 58 -6.37 0.82 -10.19
C SER A 58 -7.48 1.50 -9.35
N TYR A 59 -7.74 1.01 -8.14
CA TYR A 59 -8.77 1.59 -7.27
C TYR A 59 -8.38 2.97 -6.70
N PHE A 60 -7.10 3.15 -6.38
CA PHE A 60 -6.56 4.41 -5.87
C PHE A 60 -6.11 5.38 -6.96
N ASP A 61 -6.13 4.94 -8.22
CA ASP A 61 -5.62 5.68 -9.38
C ASP A 61 -4.20 6.21 -9.11
N CYS A 62 -3.31 5.31 -8.69
CA CYS A 62 -1.96 5.66 -8.25
C CYS A 62 -0.90 4.80 -8.93
N LYS A 63 0.35 5.24 -8.83
CA LYS A 63 1.48 4.42 -9.26
C LYS A 63 1.82 3.40 -8.19
N VAL A 64 2.55 2.36 -8.58
CA VAL A 64 3.00 1.31 -7.66
C VAL A 64 3.88 1.86 -6.53
N GLU A 65 4.69 2.88 -6.82
CA GLU A 65 5.57 3.57 -5.86
C GLU A 65 4.81 4.38 -4.79
N ASP A 66 3.57 4.78 -5.07
CA ASP A 66 2.68 5.39 -4.06
C ASP A 66 2.19 4.34 -3.06
N LEU A 67 1.98 3.09 -3.51
CA LEU A 67 1.42 2.00 -2.72
C LEU A 67 2.48 1.20 -1.94
N MET A 68 3.71 1.09 -2.44
CA MET A 68 4.77 0.32 -1.79
C MET A 68 6.14 0.99 -1.93
N GLU A 69 7.01 0.73 -0.96
CA GLU A 69 8.40 1.21 -0.94
C GLU A 69 9.35 0.10 -0.48
N HIS A 70 10.59 0.16 -0.95
CA HIS A 70 11.67 -0.69 -0.44
C HIS A 70 12.37 0.01 0.72
N LEU A 71 12.35 -0.61 1.89
CA LEU A 71 13.15 -0.23 3.05
C LEU A 71 14.46 -1.01 3.03
N PRO A 72 15.63 -0.37 3.09
CA PRO A 72 16.90 -1.07 3.30
C PRO A 72 16.86 -1.81 4.63
N ASP A 73 17.52 -2.96 4.70
CA ASP A 73 17.72 -3.67 5.96
C ASP A 73 18.62 -2.84 6.88
N GLU A 74 18.34 -2.85 8.19
CA GLU A 74 19.12 -2.14 9.23
C GLU A 74 20.57 -2.63 9.21
N GLY A 75 21.40 -2.00 8.40
CA GLY A 75 22.77 -2.43 8.10
C GLY A 75 23.35 -1.81 6.83
N GLU A 76 22.50 -1.36 5.90
CA GLU A 76 22.93 -0.63 4.71
C GLU A 76 22.57 0.85 4.87
N ALA A 77 23.41 1.59 5.60
CA ALA A 77 23.42 3.04 5.51
C ALA A 77 23.70 3.42 4.04
N PRO A 78 22.97 4.38 3.45
CA PRO A 78 23.18 4.75 2.06
C PRO A 78 24.62 5.25 1.93
N ALA A 79 25.41 4.62 1.07
CA ALA A 79 26.66 5.19 0.59
C ALA A 79 26.31 6.52 -0.08
N GLU A 80 26.52 7.61 0.67
CA GLU A 80 26.52 8.97 0.14
C GLU A 80 27.55 9.01 -1.00
N SER A 81 27.07 8.88 -2.22
CA SER A 81 27.82 9.21 -3.42
C SER A 81 27.27 10.54 -3.91
N HIS A 82 27.86 11.62 -3.42
CA HIS A 82 27.80 12.93 -4.04
C HIS A 82 29.22 13.45 -4.21
N THR A 83 29.62 13.46 -5.49
CA THR A 83 30.78 14.13 -6.14
C THR A 83 32.17 13.63 -5.80
#